data_AF-A0AAN8T1A5-F1
#
_entry.id   AF-A0AAN8T1A5-F1
#
_cell.length_a   1.000
_cell.length_b   1.000
_cell.length_c   1.000
_cell.angle_alpha   90.00
_cell.angle_beta   90.00
_cell.angle_gamma   90.00
#
_symmetry.space_group_name_H-M   'P 1'
#
loop_
_entity.id
_entity.type
_entity.pdbx_description
1 polymer ?
#
loop_
_entity_poly.entity_id
_entity_poly.type
_entity_poly.pdbx_seq_one_letter_code
_entity_poly.pdbx_strand_id
1 'polypeptide(L)'
;MIIYLDENRNEKGSEHISVYLAITGTGSLPAGWEVDVTVTFFLFNQLCNNYFTVRGKMQRFHSVKSEWGLSKFLPHKIFKEAGFLVYDKCSFGAEILVGQGSGSVPVGRKKTN
;
A
#
# COMPACT_ATOMS: atom_id res chain seq x y z
N MET A 1 4.47 -5.14 1.60
CA MET A 1 4.45 -4.29 0.40
C MET A 1 4.69 -5.19 -0.79
N ILE A 2 3.91 -5.01 -1.85
CA ILE A 2 3.98 -5.79 -3.08
C ILE A 2 4.23 -4.80 -4.22
N ILE A 3 5.20 -5.09 -5.08
CA ILE A 3 5.59 -4.23 -6.19
C ILE A 3 5.48 -5.06 -7.46
N TYR A 4 4.75 -4.54 -8.45
CA TYR A 4 4.68 -5.12 -9.78
C TYR A 4 5.38 -4.18 -10.75
N LEU A 5 6.44 -4.69 -11.37
CA LEU A 5 7.14 -4.05 -12.48
C LEU A 5 6.46 -4.58 -13.75
N ASP A 6 5.54 -3.81 -14.35
CA ASP A 6 4.70 -4.29 -15.44
C ASP A 6 5.49 -4.41 -16.77
N GLU A 7 6.08 -5.57 -17.03
CA GLU A 7 6.63 -5.92 -18.35
C GLU A 7 5.60 -6.63 -19.24
N ASN A 8 4.35 -6.15 -19.33
CA ASN A 8 3.41 -6.72 -20.30
C ASN A 8 3.70 -6.22 -21.73
N ARG A 9 4.59 -6.92 -22.44
CA ARG A 9 4.96 -6.62 -23.85
C ARG A 9 3.81 -6.80 -24.86
N ASN A 10 2.63 -7.28 -24.45
CA ASN A 10 1.56 -7.68 -25.36
C ASN A 10 0.29 -6.84 -25.25
N GLU A 11 0.19 -5.91 -24.30
CA GLU A 11 -0.97 -5.03 -24.17
C GLU A 11 -0.54 -3.57 -24.27
N LYS A 12 -0.93 -2.92 -25.38
CA LYS A 12 -0.78 -1.49 -25.59
C LYS A 12 -1.53 -0.73 -24.48
N GLY A 13 -0.91 -0.43 -23.34
CA GLY A 13 -1.51 0.56 -22.43
C GLY A 13 -1.06 0.70 -20.98
N SER A 14 -0.28 -0.18 -20.36
CA SER A 14 0.17 0.06 -18.97
C SER A 14 1.67 -0.15 -18.76
N GLU A 15 2.47 0.79 -19.26
CA GLU A 15 3.90 0.91 -18.91
C GLU A 15 4.09 1.54 -17.52
N HIS A 16 3.45 1.01 -16.47
CA HIS A 16 3.54 1.60 -15.12
C HIS A 16 3.94 0.56 -14.07
N ILE A 17 4.77 1.01 -13.13
CA ILE A 17 4.97 0.33 -11.86
C ILE A 17 3.70 0.44 -11.05
N SER A 18 3.29 -0.68 -10.46
CA SER A 18 2.23 -0.72 -9.47
C SER A 18 2.78 -1.01 -8.08
N VAL A 19 2.21 -0.39 -7.05
CA VAL A 19 2.58 -0.63 -5.65
C VAL A 19 1.34 -0.88 -4.82
N TYR A 20 1.40 -1.92 -3.99
CA TYR A 20 0.31 -2.34 -3.11
C TYR A 20 0.80 -2.61 -1.70
N LEU A 21 -0.10 -2.41 -0.74
CA LEU A 21 0.04 -2.80 0.65
C LEU A 21 -1.04 -3.84 0.97
N ALA A 22 -0.61 -4.96 1.53
CA ALA A 22 -1.48 -6.03 1.98
C ALA A 22 -1.30 -6.25 3.48
N ILE A 23 -2.39 -6.44 4.21
CA ILE A 23 -2.37 -6.92 5.60
C ILE A 23 -2.31 -8.45 5.57
N THR A 24 -1.33 -9.00 6.29
CA THR A 24 -1.12 -10.46 6.44
C THR A 24 -1.23 -10.86 7.90
N GLY A 25 -1.28 -12.16 8.19
CA GLY A 25 -1.38 -12.65 9.58
C GLY A 25 -2.72 -12.33 10.25
N THR A 26 -3.80 -12.17 9.47
CA THR A 26 -5.12 -11.79 9.98
C THR A 26 -5.86 -12.92 10.69
N GLY A 27 -5.28 -14.13 10.76
CA GLY A 27 -5.90 -15.31 11.37
C GLY A 27 -6.15 -15.21 12.87
N SER A 28 -5.45 -14.31 13.58
CA SER A 28 -5.67 -14.03 15.00
C SER A 28 -6.61 -12.84 15.24
N LEU A 29 -7.07 -12.16 14.20
CA LEU A 29 -7.97 -11.02 14.34
C LEU A 29 -9.41 -11.50 14.55
N PRO A 30 -10.24 -10.74 15.31
CA PRO A 30 -11.65 -11.06 15.46
C PRO A 30 -12.39 -11.14 14.12
N ALA A 31 -13.45 -11.93 14.07
CA ALA A 31 -14.39 -11.90 12.95
C ALA A 31 -14.93 -10.47 12.76
N GLY A 32 -14.90 -9.97 11.53
CA GLY A 32 -15.34 -8.60 11.21
C GLY A 32 -14.33 -7.52 11.61
N TRP A 33 -13.04 -7.83 11.74
CA TRP A 33 -12.01 -6.80 11.94
C TRP A 33 -12.01 -5.79 10.79
N GLU A 34 -11.83 -4.53 11.14
CA GLU A 34 -11.65 -3.42 10.22
C GLU A 34 -10.56 -2.51 10.74
N VAL A 35 -9.72 -1.99 9.85
CA VAL A 35 -8.74 -0.96 10.20
C VAL A 35 -8.67 0.07 9.09
N ASP A 36 -8.86 1.32 9.47
CA ASP A 36 -8.67 2.45 8.57
C ASP A 36 -7.20 2.84 8.56
N VAL A 37 -6.61 2.95 7.37
CA VAL A 37 -5.19 3.24 7.20
C VAL A 37 -5.02 4.27 6.10
N THR A 38 -4.21 5.28 6.35
CA THR A 38 -3.67 6.15 5.29
C THR A 38 -2.24 5.71 5.00
N VAL A 39 -1.94 5.44 3.73
CA VAL A 39 -0.61 5.00 3.29
C VAL A 39 0.03 6.09 2.46
N THR A 40 1.29 6.42 2.76
CA THR A 40 2.14 7.25 1.92
C THR A 40 3.23 6.38 1.31
N PHE A 41 3.28 6.29 -0.01
CA PHE A 41 4.33 5.56 -0.73
C PHE A 41 5.48 6.50 -1.09
N PHE A 42 6.70 6.00 -0.98
CA PHE A 42 7.93 6.70 -1.31
C PHE A 42 8.74 5.88 -2.31
N LEU A 43 9.37 6.58 -3.25
CA LEU A 43 10.37 6.01 -4.14
C LEU A 43 11.59 6.93 -4.16
N PHE A 44 12.74 6.38 -3.79
CA PHE A 44 13.98 7.14 -3.67
C PHE A 44 14.61 7.39 -5.04
N ASN A 45 14.85 8.66 -5.35
CA ASN A 45 15.65 9.09 -6.48
C ASN A 45 17.11 9.15 -6.05
N GLN A 46 17.92 8.24 -6.59
CA GLN A 46 19.31 8.05 -6.22
C GLN A 46 20.23 9.12 -6.83
N LEU A 47 19.82 9.76 -7.93
CA LEU A 47 20.60 10.82 -8.57
C LEU A 47 20.41 12.17 -7.89
N CYS A 48 19.17 12.48 -7.51
CA CYS A 48 18.83 13.76 -6.88
C CYS A 48 18.82 13.70 -5.34
N ASN A 49 19.05 12.52 -4.75
CA ASN A 49 19.00 12.27 -3.30
C ASN A 49 17.70 12.79 -2.65
N ASN A 50 16.56 12.51 -3.28
CA ASN A 50 15.23 12.91 -2.80
C ASN A 50 14.20 11.80 -3.02
N TYR A 51 12.94 12.05 -2.65
CA TYR A 51 11.86 11.05 -2.76
C TYR A 51 10.74 11.55 -3.65
N PHE A 52 10.29 10.69 -4.55
CA PHE A 52 8.95 10.78 -5.13
C PHE A 52 7.95 10.21 -4.13
N THR A 53 6.96 11.02 -3.77
CA THR A 53 6.03 10.72 -2.67
C THR A 53 4.61 10.80 -3.16
N VAL A 54 3.82 9.76 -2.88
CA VAL A 54 2.37 9.74 -3.18
C VAL A 54 1.61 9.32 -1.93
N ARG A 55 0.84 10.27 -1.39
CA ARG A 55 -0.06 10.01 -0.26
C ARG A 55 -1.41 9.50 -0.76
N GLY A 56 -1.80 8.31 -0.34
CA GLY A 56 -3.11 7.74 -0.58
C GLY A 56 -4.20 8.38 0.27
N LYS A 57 -5.45 8.12 -0.10
CA LYS A 57 -6.61 8.40 0.76
C LYS A 57 -6.68 7.38 1.90
N MET A 58 -7.47 7.66 2.92
CA MET A 58 -7.79 6.68 3.96
C MET A 58 -8.51 5.49 3.31
N GLN A 59 -7.99 4.28 3.56
CA GLN A 59 -8.52 3.02 3.05
C GLN A 59 -8.88 2.11 4.21
N ARG A 60 -10.03 1.44 4.09
CA ARG A 60 -10.46 0.45 5.08
C ARG A 60 -9.99 -0.94 4.67
N PHE A 61 -9.15 -1.53 5.49
CA PHE A 61 -8.80 -2.93 5.36
C PHE A 61 -9.75 -3.79 6.18
N HIS A 62 -10.17 -4.91 5.62
CA HIS A 62 -10.99 -5.92 6.30
C HIS A 62 -10.76 -7.29 5.64
N SER A 63 -11.42 -8.33 6.16
CA SER A 63 -11.23 -9.72 5.73
C SER A 63 -11.40 -9.96 4.22
N VAL A 64 -12.29 -9.22 3.55
CA VAL A 64 -12.56 -9.34 2.10
C VAL A 64 -11.69 -8.38 1.28
N LYS A 65 -11.29 -7.24 1.86
CA LYS A 65 -10.43 -6.24 1.20
C LYS A 65 -9.19 -5.99 2.06
N SER A 66 -8.23 -6.90 1.95
CA SER A 66 -6.97 -6.85 2.70
C SER A 66 -5.81 -6.21 1.92
N GLU A 67 -6.05 -5.78 0.67
CA GLU A 67 -5.04 -5.18 -0.20
C GLU A 67 -5.54 -3.86 -0.82
N TRP A 68 -4.69 -2.84 -0.72
CA TRP A 68 -4.88 -1.52 -1.31
C TRP A 68 -3.60 -1.02 -1.97
N GLY A 69 -3.72 -0.29 -3.07
CA GLY A 69 -2.54 0.19 -3.79
C GLY A 69 -2.87 1.12 -4.96
N LEU A 70 -1.83 1.40 -5.74
CA LEU A 70 -1.84 2.26 -6.90
C LEU A 70 -1.35 1.46 -8.10
N SER A 71 -2.25 1.13 -9.02
CA SER A 71 -1.94 0.42 -10.27
C SER A 71 -1.14 1.26 -11.28
N LYS A 72 -1.12 2.58 -11.10
CA LYS A 72 -0.34 3.51 -11.93
C LYS A 72 0.49 4.42 -11.03
N PHE A 73 1.38 3.81 -10.25
CA PHE A 73 2.21 4.53 -9.29
C PHE A 73 3.27 5.39 -9.98
N LEU A 74 4.02 4.80 -10.92
CA LEU A 74 5.03 5.52 -11.69
C LEU A 74 5.17 4.95 -13.10
N PRO A 75 5.20 5.78 -14.16
CA PRO A 75 5.50 5.30 -15.51
C PRO A 75 6.91 4.69 -15.59
N HIS A 76 7.04 3.57 -16.32
CA HIS A 76 8.30 2.86 -16.54
C HIS A 76 9.38 3.73 -17.17
N LYS A 77 9.00 4.60 -18.11
CA LYS A 77 9.93 5.54 -18.73
C LYS A 77 10.59 6.43 -17.67
N ILE A 78 9.78 7.01 -16.79
CA ILE A 78 10.27 7.86 -15.69
C ILE A 78 11.10 7.05 -14.71
N PHE A 79 10.68 5.83 -14.36
CA PHE A 79 11.42 4.96 -13.46
C PHE A 79 12.85 4.67 -13.94
N LYS A 80 13.02 4.38 -15.25
CA LYS A 80 14.31 4.04 -15.85
C LYS A 80 15.20 5.26 -16.10
N GLU A 81 14.63 6.41 -16.46
CA GLU A 81 15.40 7.58 -16.90
C GLU A 81 15.64 8.60 -15.79
N ALA A 82 14.75 8.72 -14.79
CA ALA A 82 14.78 9.84 -13.84
C ALA A 82 15.58 9.57 -12.54
N GLY A 83 16.41 8.53 -12.50
CA GLY A 83 17.29 8.24 -11.35
C GLY A 83 16.69 7.37 -10.24
N PHE A 84 15.53 6.75 -10.48
CA PHE A 84 14.91 5.83 -9.53
C PHE A 84 15.49 4.41 -9.59
N LEU A 85 15.99 4.01 -10.76
CA LEU A 85 16.69 2.75 -10.98
C LEU A 85 18.16 3.04 -11.33
N VAL A 86 19.07 2.58 -10.48
CA VAL A 86 20.53 2.73 -10.67
C VAL A 86 21.18 1.39 -10.35
N TYR A 87 21.97 0.85 -11.28
CA TYR A 87 22.57 -0.50 -11.18
C TYR A 87 21.55 -1.60 -10.85
N ASP A 88 20.40 -1.59 -11.52
CA ASP A 88 19.27 -2.51 -11.30
C ASP A 88 18.76 -2.55 -9.85
N LYS A 89 19.05 -1.48 -9.08
CA LYS A 89 18.59 -1.30 -7.70
C LYS A 89 17.71 -0.07 -7.61
N CYS A 90 16.65 -0.20 -6.83
CA CYS A 90 15.72 0.88 -6.48
C CYS A 90 15.29 0.69 -5.02
N SER A 91 14.86 1.77 -4.38
CA SER A 91 14.42 1.75 -2.98
C SER A 91 13.02 2.30 -2.84
N PHE A 92 12.10 1.46 -2.39
CA PHE A 92 10.71 1.81 -2.09
C PHE A 92 10.51 1.90 -0.59
N GLY A 93 9.67 2.85 -0.16
CA GLY A 93 9.25 3.02 1.22
C GLY A 93 7.73 3.16 1.32
N ALA A 94 7.21 2.89 2.52
CA ALA A 94 5.82 3.16 2.84
C ALA A 94 5.72 3.66 4.29
N GLU A 95 5.00 4.76 4.50
CA GLU A 95 4.55 5.21 5.82
C GLU A 95 3.08 4.83 5.98
N ILE A 96 2.75 4.30 7.15
CA ILE A 96 1.44 3.76 7.48
C ILE A 96 0.91 4.53 8.68
N LEU A 97 -0.19 5.26 8.49
CA LEU A 97 -0.91 5.94 9.55
C LEU A 97 -2.23 5.22 9.80
N VAL A 98 -2.35 4.62 10.98
CA VAL A 98 -3.57 3.92 11.41
C VAL A 98 -4.56 4.94 11.96
N GLY A 99 -5.76 4.97 11.40
CA GLY A 99 -6.87 5.74 11.93
C GLY A 99 -7.32 5.20 13.29
N GLN A 100 -7.66 6.08 14.21
CA GLN A 100 -8.27 5.66 15.47
C GLN A 100 -9.62 5.01 15.17
N GLY A 101 -9.67 3.69 15.22
CA GLY A 101 -10.92 2.94 15.21
C GLY A 101 -11.68 3.24 16.50
N SER A 102 -12.93 3.67 16.39
CA SER A 102 -13.92 3.55 17.44
C SER A 102 -14.22 2.06 17.66
N GLY A 103 -13.31 1.34 18.31
CA GLY A 103 -13.57 -0.02 18.74
C GLY A 103 -14.57 0.01 19.89
N SER A 104 -15.87 -0.04 19.58
CA SER A 104 -16.88 -0.36 20.59
C SER A 104 -16.65 -1.80 21.04
N VAL A 105 -16.05 -1.95 22.23
CA VAL A 105 -16.05 -3.21 22.97
C VAL A 105 -17.52 -3.64 23.13
N PRO A 106 -17.92 -4.85 22.70
CA PRO A 106 -19.26 -5.32 22.99
C PRO A 106 -19.37 -5.51 24.50
N VAL A 107 -20.11 -4.61 25.16
CA VAL A 107 -20.55 -4.78 26.54
C VAL A 107 -21.47 -6.00 26.56
N GLY A 108 -20.92 -7.13 27.00
CA GLY A 108 -21.69 -8.30 27.37
C GLY A 108 -22.54 -7.95 28.58
N ARG A 109 -23.85 -7.72 28.37
CA ARG A 109 -24.81 -7.68 29.47
C ARG A 109 -24.96 -9.11 30.02
N LYS A 110 -24.32 -9.39 31.16
CA LYS A 110 -24.72 -10.54 31.99
C LYS A 110 -26.17 -10.32 32.44
N LYS A 111 -27.09 -11.17 31.99
CA LYS A 111 -28.36 -11.38 32.69
C LYS A 111 -28.07 -12.34 33.84
N THR A 112 -28.14 -11.84 35.07
CA THR A 112 -28.30 -12.68 36.26
C THR A 112 -29.77 -13.03 36.41
N ASN A 113 -30.03 -14.31 36.68
CA ASN A 113 -31.32 -14.84 37.14
C ASN A 113 -31.69 -14.29 38.51
#